data_AF-A0A1Q2ZUC2-F1
#
_entry.id   AF-A0A1Q2ZUC2-F1
#
_cell.length_a   1.000
_cell.length_b   1.000
_cell.length_c   1.000
_cell.angle_alpha   90.00
_cell.angle_beta   90.00
_cell.angle_gamma   90.00
#
_symmetry.space_group_name_H-M   'P 1'
#
loop_
_entity.id
_entity.type
_entity.pdbx_description
1 polymer ?
#
loop_
_entity_poly.entity_id
_entity_poly.type
_entity_poly.pdbx_seq_one_letter_code
_entity_poly.pdbx_strand_id
1 'polypeptide(L)'
;MHPQLEAKRFDSCIDFIQALDQCHQREYYKRMFGLCDIEKEALSKCLHEARKNGEKEQIAIMREKRKALENKWKKMDEEEYGEDLVLKKLLERHSDKLKGSK
;
A
#
# COMPACT_ATOMS: atom_id res chain seq x y z
N MET A 1 7.52 -8.63 -23.29
CA MET A 1 7.15 -7.48 -22.45
C MET A 1 5.65 -7.26 -22.61
N HIS A 2 4.85 -7.44 -21.55
CA HIS A 2 3.39 -7.26 -21.62
C HIS A 2 3.07 -5.81 -21.20
N PRO A 3 2.51 -4.97 -22.08
CA PRO A 3 2.39 -3.52 -21.86
C PRO A 3 1.65 -3.13 -20.57
N GLN A 4 0.69 -3.95 -20.15
CA GLN A 4 -0.15 -3.65 -18.97
C GLN A 4 0.61 -3.73 -17.64
N LEU A 5 1.80 -4.34 -17.61
CA LEU A 5 2.62 -4.42 -16.40
C LEU A 5 3.60 -3.24 -16.26
N GLU A 6 3.84 -2.47 -17.32
CA GLU A 6 5.00 -1.58 -17.45
C GLU A 6 4.78 -0.14 -16.99
N ALA A 7 3.53 0.31 -16.86
CA ALA A 7 3.22 1.74 -16.89
C ALA A 7 3.64 2.61 -15.68
N LYS A 8 4.37 2.08 -14.68
CA LYS A 8 4.88 2.89 -13.53
C LYS A 8 5.87 2.17 -12.61
N ARG A 9 5.73 0.84 -12.46
CA ARG A 9 6.54 0.06 -11.50
C ARG A 9 7.99 -0.14 -11.98
N PHE A 10 8.21 -0.09 -13.29
CA PHE A 10 9.47 -0.51 -13.90
C PHE A 10 10.23 0.61 -14.58
N ASP A 11 9.83 1.87 -14.35
CA ASP A 11 10.52 3.06 -14.87
C ASP A 11 11.99 3.08 -14.44
N SER A 12 12.28 2.60 -13.23
CA SER A 12 13.65 2.48 -12.71
C SER A 12 14.50 1.43 -13.41
N CYS A 13 13.91 0.54 -14.21
CA CYS A 13 14.59 -0.57 -14.87
C CYS A 13 14.66 -0.39 -16.39
N ILE A 14 14.27 0.76 -16.93
CA ILE A 14 14.22 1.03 -18.37
C ILE A 14 15.58 0.76 -19.04
N ASP A 15 16.69 1.15 -18.41
CA ASP A 15 18.02 0.95 -19.00
C ASP A 15 18.36 -0.55 -19.18
N PHE A 16 17.98 -1.39 -18.22
CA PHE A 16 18.15 -2.84 -18.31
C PHE A 16 17.21 -3.48 -19.34
N ILE A 17 16.00 -2.94 -19.46
CA ILE A 17 15.04 -3.36 -20.50
C ILE A 17 15.60 -3.06 -21.88
N GLN A 18 16.13 -1.84 -22.09
CA GLN A 18 16.74 -1.44 -23.35
C GLN A 18 17.99 -2.26 -23.67
N ALA A 19 18.84 -2.56 -22.69
CA ALA A 19 20.02 -3.40 -22.90
C ALA A 19 19.63 -4.82 -23.38
N LEU A 20 18.62 -5.43 -22.74
CA LEU A 20 18.12 -6.74 -23.16
C LEU A 20 17.47 -6.68 -24.55
N ASP A 21 16.70 -5.63 -24.84
CA ASP A 21 16.07 -5.46 -26.15
C ASP A 21 17.11 -5.26 -27.25
N GLN A 22 18.16 -4.47 -26.99
CA GLN A 22 19.30 -4.34 -27.91
C GLN A 22 19.98 -5.69 -28.16
N CYS A 23 20.15 -6.54 -27.14
CA CYS A 23 20.71 -7.88 -27.34
C CYS A 23 19.79 -8.74 -28.23
N HIS A 24 18.47 -8.69 -27.99
CA HIS A 24 17.49 -9.39 -28.83
C HIS A 24 17.42 -8.88 -30.27
N GLN A 25 17.64 -7.58 -30.50
CA GLN A 25 17.60 -6.96 -31.83
C GLN A 25 18.87 -7.22 -32.64
N ARG A 26 20.03 -7.42 -32.00
CA ARG A 26 21.30 -7.69 -32.70
C ARG A 26 21.20 -8.95 -33.54
N GLU A 27 20.90 -10.09 -32.90
CA GLU A 27 20.91 -11.39 -33.57
C GLU A 27 19.85 -12.32 -32.95
N TYR A 28 18.87 -12.72 -33.76
CA TYR A 28 17.75 -13.56 -33.31
C TYR A 28 18.20 -14.88 -32.66
N TYR A 29 19.27 -15.51 -33.18
CA TYR A 29 19.77 -16.76 -32.63
C TYR A 29 20.38 -16.59 -31.23
N LYS A 30 20.97 -15.42 -30.91
CA LYS A 30 21.51 -15.14 -29.56
C LYS A 30 20.41 -15.21 -28.51
N ARG A 31 19.21 -14.71 -28.85
CA ARG A 31 18.03 -14.87 -28.01
C ARG A 31 17.60 -16.33 -27.86
N MET A 32 17.61 -17.11 -28.95
CA MET A 32 17.18 -18.51 -28.93
C MET A 32 18.13 -19.42 -28.14
N PHE A 33 19.43 -19.15 -28.17
CA PHE A 33 20.45 -19.94 -27.48
C PHE A 33 20.83 -19.39 -26.08
N GLY A 34 20.16 -18.34 -25.59
CA GLY A 34 20.41 -17.80 -24.25
C GLY A 34 21.66 -16.93 -24.11
N LEU A 35 22.22 -16.43 -25.22
CA LEU A 35 23.44 -15.61 -25.20
C LEU A 35 23.26 -14.18 -24.66
N CYS A 36 22.03 -13.81 -24.26
CA CYS A 36 21.68 -12.53 -23.62
C CYS A 36 21.45 -12.69 -22.10
N ASP A 37 22.04 -13.71 -21.46
CA ASP A 37 21.78 -14.02 -20.05
C ASP A 37 22.30 -12.94 -19.10
N ILE A 38 23.34 -12.18 -19.44
CA ILE A 38 23.88 -11.10 -18.59
C ILE A 38 22.86 -9.97 -18.44
N GLU A 39 22.34 -9.46 -19.56
CA GLU A 39 21.34 -8.39 -19.58
C GLU A 39 20.04 -8.85 -18.94
N LYS A 40 19.66 -10.12 -19.19
CA LYS A 40 18.47 -10.75 -18.60
C LYS A 40 18.60 -10.90 -17.09
N GLU A 41 19.75 -11.30 -16.57
CA GLU A 41 19.98 -11.39 -15.13
C GLU A 41 19.95 -10.01 -14.46
N ALA A 42 20.58 -9.01 -15.09
CA ALA A 42 20.57 -7.64 -14.59
C ALA A 42 19.13 -7.09 -14.52
N LEU A 43 18.35 -7.28 -15.58
CA LEU A 43 16.93 -6.92 -15.60
C LEU A 43 16.14 -7.67 -14.52
N SER A 44 16.36 -8.98 -14.38
CA SER A 44 15.66 -9.79 -13.39
C SER A 44 15.91 -9.31 -11.96
N LYS A 45 17.15 -8.92 -11.64
CA LYS A 45 17.51 -8.34 -10.34
C LYS A 45 16.80 -7.00 -10.11
N CYS A 46 16.83 -6.10 -11.09
CA CYS A 46 16.15 -4.80 -11.00
C CYS A 46 14.64 -4.96 -10.78
N LEU A 47 13.98 -5.83 -11.55
CA LEU A 47 12.54 -6.07 -11.43
C LEU A 47 12.17 -6.68 -10.07
N HIS A 48 13.02 -7.57 -9.55
CA HIS A 48 12.83 -8.16 -8.22
C HIS A 48 12.90 -7.08 -7.13
N GLU A 49 13.86 -6.18 -7.21
CA GLU A 49 14.00 -5.07 -6.26
C GLU A 49 12.85 -4.06 -6.36
N ALA A 50 12.47 -3.68 -7.58
CA ALA A 50 11.34 -2.78 -7.82
C ALA A 50 10.03 -3.36 -7.24
N ARG A 51 9.80 -4.66 -7.41
CA ARG A 51 8.67 -5.36 -6.78
C ARG A 51 8.75 -5.28 -5.25
N LYS A 52 9.89 -5.62 -4.65
CA LYS A 52 10.07 -5.61 -3.20
C LYS A 52 9.88 -4.20 -2.60
N ASN A 53 10.33 -3.17 -3.30
CA ASN A 53 10.17 -1.79 -2.88
C ASN A 53 8.70 -1.35 -2.96
N GLY A 54 8.00 -1.70 -4.05
CA GLY A 54 6.56 -1.46 -4.15
C GLY A 54 5.76 -2.18 -3.07
N GLU A 55 6.11 -3.42 -2.74
CA GLU A 55 5.48 -4.17 -1.65
C GLU A 55 5.70 -3.48 -0.28
N LYS A 56 6.91 -2.99 0.00
CA LYS A 56 7.20 -2.23 1.23
C LYS A 56 6.37 -0.96 1.34
N GLU A 57 6.25 -0.19 0.25
CA GLU A 57 5.45 1.03 0.21
C GLU A 57 3.96 0.73 0.47
N GLN A 58 3.42 -0.31 -0.19
CA GLN A 58 2.04 -0.73 0.04
C GLN A 58 1.81 -1.20 1.48
N ILE A 59 2.76 -1.93 2.08
CA ILE A 59 2.69 -2.33 3.49
C ILE A 59 2.64 -1.09 4.41
N ALA A 60 3.45 -0.06 4.14
CA ALA A 60 3.44 1.18 4.91
C ALA A 60 2.08 1.89 4.82
N ILE A 61 1.56 2.08 3.61
CA ILE A 61 0.25 2.68 3.36
C ILE A 61 -0.86 1.90 4.07
N MET A 62 -0.83 0.57 4.00
CA MET A 62 -1.84 -0.29 4.63
C MET A 62 -1.78 -0.21 6.15
N ARG A 63 -0.58 -0.12 6.74
CA ARG A 63 -0.41 0.08 8.19
C ARG A 63 -0.97 1.43 8.64
N GLU A 64 -0.73 2.50 7.89
CA GLU A 64 -1.28 3.82 8.19
C GLU A 64 -2.81 3.83 8.11
N LYS A 65 -3.37 3.25 7.04
CA LYS A 65 -4.82 3.11 6.88
C LYS A 65 -5.44 2.31 8.02
N ARG A 66 -4.80 1.21 8.43
CA ARG A 66 -5.25 0.38 9.55
C ARG A 66 -5.24 1.17 10.86
N LYS A 67 -4.14 1.87 11.17
CA LYS A 67 -4.05 2.72 12.37
C LYS A 67 -5.12 3.82 12.38
N ALA A 68 -5.38 4.44 11.23
CA ALA A 68 -6.43 5.45 11.11
C ALA A 68 -7.83 4.87 11.35
N LEU A 69 -8.09 3.65 10.86
CA LEU A 69 -9.35 2.95 11.08
C LEU A 69 -9.52 2.53 12.55
N GLU A 70 -8.49 1.93 13.16
CA GLU A 70 -8.50 1.54 14.57
C GLU A 70 -8.71 2.75 15.49
N ASN A 71 -8.08 3.89 15.19
CA ASN A 71 -8.31 5.13 15.93
C ASN A 71 -9.75 5.65 15.80
N LYS A 72 -10.38 5.49 14.63
CA LYS A 72 -11.77 5.88 14.42
C LYS A 72 -12.72 4.97 15.20
N TRP A 73 -12.50 3.65 15.14
CA TRP A 73 -13.29 2.69 15.91
C TRP A 73 -13.16 2.94 17.42
N LYS A 74 -11.95 3.18 17.92
CA LYS A 74 -11.75 3.52 19.34
C LYS A 74 -12.51 4.78 19.76
N LYS A 75 -12.50 5.83 18.92
CA LYS A 75 -13.28 7.05 19.19
C LYS A 75 -14.77 6.79 19.21
N MET A 76 -15.28 5.99 18.27
CA MET A 76 -16.70 5.62 18.24
C MET A 76 -17.09 4.81 19.48
N ASP A 77 -16.26 3.84 19.89
CA ASP A 77 -16.50 3.05 21.10
C ASP A 77 -16.46 3.93 22.36
N GLU A 78 -15.53 4.90 22.44
CA GLU A 78 -15.49 5.88 23.54
C GLU A 78 -16.71 6.82 23.53
N GLU A 79 -17.19 7.25 22.36
CA GLU A 79 -18.40 8.07 22.22
C GLU A 79 -19.69 7.30 22.53
N GLU A 80 -19.74 6.00 22.22
CA GLU A 80 -20.93 5.13 22.36
C GLU A 80 -20.97 4.38 23.72
N TYR A 81 -19.83 4.14 24.36
CA TYR A 81 -19.73 3.37 25.60
C TYR A 81 -18.83 3.98 26.68
N GLY A 82 -18.19 5.13 26.42
CA GLY A 82 -17.28 5.79 27.37
C GLY A 82 -17.97 6.58 28.48
N GLU A 83 -17.16 7.05 29.44
CA GLU A 83 -17.59 7.80 30.63
C GLU A 83 -18.47 9.01 30.29
N ASP A 84 -18.25 9.66 29.14
CA ASP A 84 -19.03 10.81 28.67
C ASP A 84 -20.50 10.46 28.44
N LEU A 85 -20.83 9.24 28.01
CA LEU A 85 -22.21 8.82 27.81
C LEU A 85 -22.91 8.52 29.15
N VAL A 86 -22.16 7.96 30.11
CA VAL A 86 -22.62 7.80 31.49
C VAL A 86 -22.86 9.17 32.14
N LEU A 87 -21.93 10.10 31.97
CA LEU A 87 -22.02 11.46 32.47
C LEU A 87 -23.20 12.21 31.85
N LYS A 88 -23.40 12.09 30.53
CA LYS A 88 -24.54 12.67 29.82
C LYS A 88 -25.88 12.12 30.34
N LYS A 89 -26.00 10.80 30.51
CA LYS A 89 -27.21 10.18 31.10
C LYS A 89 -27.44 10.62 32.55
N LEU A 90 -26.38 10.80 33.35
CA LEU A 90 -26.50 11.30 34.72
C LEU A 90 -26.94 12.77 34.76
N LEU A 91 -26.41 13.62 33.88
CA LEU A 91 -26.80 15.02 33.71
C LEU A 91 -28.26 15.15 33.27
N GLU A 92 -28.71 14.35 32.29
CA GLU A 92 -30.10 14.29 31.86
C GLU A 92 -31.03 13.91 33.02
N ARG A 93 -30.69 12.86 33.78
CA ARG A 93 -31.45 12.43 34.97
C ARG A 93 -31.52 13.53 36.04
N HIS A 94 -30.44 14.28 36.26
CA HIS A 94 -30.42 15.36 37.24
C HIS A 94 -31.28 16.56 36.79
N SER A 95 -31.23 16.90 35.50
CA SER A 95 -32.08 17.93 34.88
C SER A 95 -33.55 17.56 35.00
N ASP A 96 -33.92 16.31 34.74
CA ASP A 96 -35.31 15.85 34.82
C ASP A 96 -35.83 15.85 36.26
N LYS A 97 -35.00 15.48 37.23
CA LYS A 97 -35.32 15.64 38.67
C LYS A 97 -35.56 17.09 39.06
N LEU A 98 -34.74 18.03 38.56
CA LEU A 98 -34.91 19.47 38.83
C LEU A 98 -36.17 20.03 38.19
N LYS A 99 -36.55 19.55 37.00
CA LYS A 99 -37.77 19.96 36.31
C LYS A 99 -39.04 19.36 36.92
N GLY A 100 -38.98 18.13 37.43
CA GLY A 100 -40.11 17.44 38.07
C GLY A 100 -40.32 17.78 39.55
N SER A 101 -39.40 18.52 40.18
CA SER A 101 -39.52 18.98 41.58
C SER A 101 -40.13 20.40 41.69
N LYS A 102 -40.65 20.95 40.59
CA LYS A 102 -41.31 22.24 40.49
C LYS A 102 -42.78 22.04 40.18
#